data_AF-A0A142EJW5-F1
#
_entry.id   AF-A0A142EJW5-F1
#
_cell.length_a   1.000
_cell.length_b   1.000
_cell.length_c   1.000
_cell.angle_alpha   90.00
_cell.angle_beta   90.00
_cell.angle_gamma   90.00
#
_symmetry.space_group_name_H-M   'P 1'
#
loop_
_entity.id
_entity.type
_entity.pdbx_description
1 polymer ?
#
loop_
_entity_poly.entity_id
_entity_poly.type
_entity_poly.pdbx_seq_one_letter_code
_entity_poly.pdbx_strand_id
1 'polypeptide(L)' 'MKELVIYSVLLLTVLGHAFAAVRMYREVNGDQTLSFHEKNNWKLRALISPLIYWFYYRKDKSRRNSQR' A
#
# COMPACT_ATOMS: atom_id res chain seq x y z
N MET A 1 18.54 -8.89 -27.01
CA MET A 1 17.10 -9.19 -26.81
C MET A 1 16.77 -9.56 -25.37
N LYS A 2 17.70 -10.09 -24.57
CA LYS A 2 17.48 -10.40 -23.14
C LYS A 2 17.29 -9.12 -22.30
N GLU A 3 17.98 -8.06 -22.69
CA GLU A 3 17.91 -6.72 -22.09
C GLU A 3 16.48 -6.17 -22.14
N LEU A 4 15.81 -6.32 -23.29
CA LEU A 4 14.43 -5.88 -23.46
C LEU A 4 13.48 -6.62 -22.49
N VAL A 5 13.64 -7.94 -22.35
CA VAL A 5 12.85 -8.74 -21.41
C VAL A 5 13.08 -8.28 -19.96
N ILE A 6 14.34 -8.05 -19.58
CA ILE A 6 14.68 -7.56 -18.23
C ILE A 6 14.01 -6.21 -17.97
N TYR A 7 14.10 -5.26 -18.91
CA TYR A 7 13.48 -3.95 -18.75
C TYR A 7 11.95 -4.02 -18.70
N SER A 8 11.32 -4.89 -19.49
CA SER A 8 9.88 -5.12 -19.41
C SER A 8 9.45 -5.65 -18.04
N VAL A 9 10.20 -6.60 -17.45
CA VAL A 9 9.91 -7.13 -16.12
C VAL A 9 10.08 -6.05 -15.04
N LEU A 10 11.14 -5.25 -15.10
CA LEU A 10 11.35 -4.14 -14.17
C LEU A 10 10.24 -3.10 -14.28
N LEU A 11 9.84 -2.74 -15.51
CA LEU A 11 8.73 -1.81 -15.75
C LEU A 11 7.43 -2.33 -15.15
N LEU A 12 7.07 -3.59 -15.41
CA LEU A 12 5.87 -4.21 -14.84
C LEU A 12 5.91 -4.25 -13.31
N THR A 13 7.09 -4.46 -12.73
CA THR A 13 7.28 -4.45 -11.27
C THR A 13 7.03 -3.05 -10.69
N VAL A 14 7.59 -2.00 -11.31
CA VAL A 14 7.38 -0.61 -10.88
C VAL A 14 5.92 -0.18 -11.05
N LEU A 15 5.29 -0.56 -12.17
CA LEU A 15 3.87 -0.29 -12.40
C LEU A 15 2.98 -1.01 -11.38
N GLY A 16 3.27 -2.28 -11.10
CA GLY A 16 2.58 -3.05 -10.07
C GLY A 16 2.72 -2.43 -8.67
N HIS A 17 3.93 -1.99 -8.32
CA HIS A 17 4.20 -1.26 -7.07
C HIS A 17 3.39 0.03 -6.98
N ALA A 18 3.41 0.87 -8.02
CA ALA A 18 2.67 2.12 -8.06
C ALA A 18 1.15 1.88 -7.95
N PHE A 19 0.61 0.90 -8.68
CA PHE A 19 -0.80 0.53 -8.62
C PHE A 19 -1.21 0.08 -7.21
N ALA A 20 -0.41 -0.78 -6.59
CA ALA A 20 -0.66 -1.24 -5.22
C ALA A 20 -0.60 -0.08 -4.21
N ALA A 21 0.36 0.84 -4.35
CA ALA A 21 0.47 2.03 -3.50
C ALA A 21 -0.74 2.95 -3.64
N VAL A 22 -1.22 3.20 -4.86
CA VAL A 22 -2.43 4.00 -5.11
C VAL A 22 -3.66 3.34 -4.49
N ARG A 23 -3.81 2.02 -4.65
CA ARG A 23 -4.92 1.27 -4.03
C ARG A 23 -4.89 1.40 -2.51
N MET A 24 -3.73 1.20 -1.90
CA MET A 24 -3.57 1.34 -0.45
C MET A 24 -3.83 2.77 0.03
N TYR A 25 -3.34 3.77 -0.71
CA TYR A 25 -3.57 5.17 -0.41
C TYR A 25 -5.06 5.50 -0.35
N ARG A 26 -5.85 5.06 -1.35
CA ARG A 26 -7.30 5.32 -1.39
C ARG A 26 -8.02 4.70 -0.20
N GLU A 27 -7.68 3.47 0.15
CA GLU A 27 -8.26 2.76 1.29
C GLU A 27 -7.95 3.44 2.62
N VAL A 28 -6.69 3.83 2.85
CA VAL A 28 -6.26 4.54 4.07
C VAL A 28 -6.91 5.92 4.16
N ASN A 29 -7.03 6.62 3.03
CA ASN A 29 -7.62 7.96 3.00
C ASN A 29 -9.10 7.94 3.43
N GLY A 30 -9.84 6.92 2.98
CA GLY A 30 -11.25 6.71 3.31
C GLY A 30 -11.51 6.13 4.70
N ASP A 31 -10.49 5.66 5.42
CA ASP A 31 -10.67 5.07 6.75
C ASP A 31 -10.97 6.15 7.81
N GLN A 32 -12.20 6.17 8.31
CA GLN A 32 -12.65 7.13 9.35
C GLN A 32 -12.18 6.73 10.76
N THR A 33 -11.61 5.54 10.92
CA THR A 33 -11.08 5.08 12.21
C THR A 33 -9.68 5.60 12.51
N LEU A 34 -9.02 6.21 11.51
CA LEU A 34 -7.67 6.75 11.61
C LEU A 34 -7.69 8.27 11.71
N SER A 35 -6.85 8.82 12.59
CA SER A 35 -6.51 10.23 12.62
C SER A 35 -5.71 10.65 11.38
N PHE A 36 -5.61 11.96 11.15
CA PHE A 36 -4.81 12.51 10.05
C PHE A 36 -3.35 12.04 10.08
N HIS A 37 -2.73 12.01 11.27
CA HIS A 37 -1.33 11.61 11.41
C HIS A 37 -1.16 10.12 11.13
N GLU A 38 -2.07 9.26 11.60
CA GLU A 38 -2.01 7.82 11.33
C GLU A 38 -2.21 7.52 9.85
N LYS A 39 -3.11 8.24 9.17
CA LYS A 39 -3.27 8.15 7.71
C LYS A 39 -1.96 8.46 7.00
N ASN A 40 -1.27 9.55 7.37
CA ASN A 40 0.00 9.90 6.74
C ASN A 40 1.09 8.85 6.99
N ASN A 41 1.17 8.28 8.20
CA ASN A 41 2.13 7.22 8.50
C ASN A 41 1.88 5.97 7.62
N TRP A 42 0.62 5.56 7.47
CA TRP A 42 0.24 4.45 6.59
C TRP A 42 0.51 4.74 5.12
N LYS A 43 0.28 5.97 4.66
CA LYS A 43 0.59 6.40 3.29
C LYS A 43 2.10 6.32 3.03
N LEU A 44 2.94 6.82 3.93
CA LEU A 44 4.41 6.73 3.80
C LEU A 44 4.90 5.28 3.76
N ARG A 45 4.35 4.41 4.61
CA ARG A 45 4.63 2.97 4.58
C ARG A 45 4.24 2.32 3.25
N ALA A 46 3.11 2.73 2.67
CA ALA A 46 2.67 2.26 1.35
C ALA A 46 3.62 2.64 0.21
N LEU A 47 4.34 3.77 0.30
CA LEU A 47 5.35 4.14 -0.70
C LEU A 47 6.55 3.18 -0.69
N ILE A 48 6.95 2.69 0.50
CA ILE A 48 8.11 1.80 0.66
C ILE A 48 7.79 0.39 0.17
N SER A 49 6.70 -0.19 0.65
CA SER A 49 6.27 -1.53 0.25
C SER A 49 4.76 -1.69 0.40
N PRO A 50 3.98 -1.35 -0.62
CA PRO A 50 2.53 -1.36 -0.52
C PRO A 50 1.98 -2.76 -0.27
N LEU A 51 2.61 -3.80 -0.85
CA LEU A 51 2.20 -5.19 -0.64
C LEU A 51 2.38 -5.62 0.82
N ILE A 52 3.55 -5.41 1.42
CA ILE A 52 3.84 -5.82 2.79
C ILE A 52 2.93 -5.06 3.77
N TYR A 53 2.86 -3.73 3.62
CA TYR A 53 2.09 -2.90 4.53
C TYR A 53 0.58 -3.01 4.33
N TRP A 54 0.11 -3.50 3.18
CA TRP A 54 -1.31 -3.84 3.00
C TRP A 54 -1.76 -4.92 3.99
N PHE A 55 -0.97 -5.99 4.17
CA PHE A 55 -1.29 -7.04 5.13
C PHE A 55 -1.31 -6.51 6.58
N TYR A 56 -0.31 -5.72 6.95
CA TYR A 56 -0.27 -5.10 8.27
C TYR A 56 -1.45 -4.15 8.50
N TYR A 57 -1.77 -3.32 7.52
CA TYR A 57 -2.90 -2.39 7.58
C TYR A 57 -4.23 -3.14 7.75
N ARG A 58 -4.45 -4.24 7.00
CA ARG A 58 -5.67 -5.06 7.11
C ARG A 58 -5.79 -5.71 8.50
N LYS A 59 -4.70 -6.23 9.04
CA LYS A 59 -4.68 -6.82 10.40
C LYS A 59 -5.00 -5.77 11.46
N ASP A 60 -4.40 -4.59 11.34
CA ASP A 60 -4.62 -3.47 12.25
C ASP A 60 -6.05 -2.92 12.16
N LYS A 61 -6.59 -2.76 10.95
CA LYS A 61 -7.99 -2.38 10.71
C LYS A 61 -8.98 -3.40 11.30
N SER A 62 -8.70 -4.70 11.15
CA SER A 62 -9.51 -5.75 11.77
C SER A 62 -9.50 -5.63 13.29
N ARG A 63 -8.32 -5.40 13.90
CA ARG A 63 -8.18 -5.22 15.35
C ARG A 63 -8.96 -4.00 15.86
N ARG A 64 -8.86 -2.86 15.18
CA ARG A 64 -9.64 -1.65 15.52
C ARG A 64 -11.14 -1.88 15.45
N ASN A 65 -11.60 -2.60 14.44
CA ASN A 65 -13.02 -2.91 14.28
C ASN A 65 -13.56 -3.86 15.36
N SER A 66 -12.74 -4.80 15.86
CA SER A 66 -13.14 -5.70 16.96
C SER A 66 -13.18 -5.03 18.34
N GLN A 67 -12.60 -3.83 18.47
CA GLN A 67 -12.58 -3.05 19.71
C GLN A 67 -13.68 -1.98 19.77
N ARG A 68 -14.51 -1.86 18.73
CA ARG A 68 -15.72 -1.04 18.70
C ARG A 68 -16.94 -1.91 18.94
#